data_AF-A0A8H7K7P4-F1
#
_entry.id   AF-A0A8H7K7P4-F1
#
_cell.length_a   1.000
_cell.length_b   1.000
_cell.length_c   1.000
_cell.angle_alpha   90.00
_cell.angle_beta   90.00
_cell.angle_gamma   90.00
#
_symmetry.space_group_name_H-M   'P 1'
#
loop_
_entity.id
_entity.type
_entity.pdbx_description
1 polymer ?
#
loop_
_entity_poly.entity_id
_entity_poly.type
_entity_poly.pdbx_seq_one_letter_code
_entity_poly.pdbx_strand_id
1 'polypeptide(L)'
;MEGKPHSTTKLPKIRLQTNLPPLMPTPSQQGVQEWDEVDTEMQNGGLLLQRDEWSPSWKPIASVYNAPRHILSFIGSVFRFSGGPRTMAKMRPTAYLDGLRGFACLIVYFHHHQLFAHWKKGQAELFERGFGYGGNYYAIAFPFIRNFFSGGHFAVSIFFVMSGYVLSLKLLHLIQAGDHIQLGDHVASSLFRRWLRLFIPLFVTLAVYASLLHSFGGITPGDKLLVKQGSWKDEMWNLYCKFKNFSYIFGDGGEPFFTYNSHLWSIPVEMKGSILVYTSLMAFSRCTRNARLWGYVALFVYFMYICDGSYYTFFCAGMLLCDLDLLAEKDELPDWMVRLTPYRKWIFYHLFIASLYLGGVPSFNAEINDSERVAAGTCCLC
;
A
#
# COMPACT_ATOMS: atom_id res chain seq x y z
N MET A 1 -51.15 -36.55 72.68
CA MET A 1 -52.39 -35.93 73.18
C MET A 1 -52.04 -34.51 73.58
N GLU A 2 -52.80 -33.54 73.07
CA GLU A 2 -53.13 -32.22 73.64
C GLU A 2 -51.98 -31.42 74.30
N GLY A 3 -51.49 -30.29 73.79
CA GLY A 3 -52.21 -29.15 73.21
C GLY A 3 -52.74 -28.23 74.30
N LYS A 4 -52.14 -27.05 74.51
CA LYS A 4 -52.77 -25.77 74.95
C LYS A 4 -51.76 -24.61 75.18
N PRO A 5 -52.19 -23.33 75.21
CA PRO A 5 -51.69 -22.29 74.28
C PRO A 5 -51.33 -20.94 74.97
N HIS A 6 -51.20 -19.86 74.16
CA HIS A 6 -51.24 -18.43 74.52
C HIS A 6 -50.00 -17.84 75.22
N SER A 7 -49.58 -16.58 75.07
CA SER A 7 -50.04 -15.40 74.32
C SER A 7 -48.88 -14.37 74.28
N THR A 8 -48.99 -13.46 73.31
CA THR A 8 -48.21 -12.25 72.99
C THR A 8 -47.59 -11.44 74.14
N THR A 9 -46.39 -10.88 73.95
CA THR A 9 -46.15 -9.41 73.93
C THR A 9 -44.73 -9.04 73.45
N LYS A 10 -44.57 -7.76 73.08
CA LYS A 10 -43.59 -7.18 72.16
C LYS A 10 -42.18 -6.98 72.74
N LEU A 11 -41.19 -7.10 71.84
CA LEU A 11 -39.87 -6.43 71.70
C LEU A 11 -39.62 -5.20 72.63
N PRO A 12 -38.38 -4.93 73.08
CA PRO A 12 -37.29 -4.62 72.14
C PRO A 12 -35.83 -5.01 72.49
N LYS A 13 -35.07 -5.02 71.39
CA LYS A 13 -33.62 -5.04 71.17
C LYS A 13 -32.71 -4.61 72.33
N ILE A 14 -31.78 -5.50 72.68
CA ILE A 14 -30.48 -5.17 73.29
C ILE A 14 -29.38 -5.84 72.45
N ARG A 15 -28.45 -5.01 71.96
CA ARG A 15 -27.31 -5.37 71.11
C ARG A 15 -26.15 -5.80 72.02
N LEU A 16 -25.86 -7.10 72.08
CA LEU A 16 -24.65 -7.63 72.72
C LEU A 16 -23.54 -7.73 71.66
N GLN A 17 -22.44 -7.03 71.92
CA GLN A 17 -21.18 -7.18 71.20
C GLN A 17 -20.56 -8.54 71.56
N THR A 18 -20.26 -9.35 70.54
CA THR A 18 -19.29 -10.42 70.66
C THR A 18 -18.26 -10.27 69.54
N ASN A 19 -17.03 -10.00 69.96
CA ASN A 19 -15.85 -10.02 69.11
C ASN A 19 -15.57 -11.46 68.67
N LEU A 20 -15.69 -11.73 67.38
CA LEU A 20 -15.13 -12.90 66.70
C LEU A 20 -14.41 -12.36 65.44
N PRO A 21 -13.16 -12.74 65.17
CA PRO A 21 -12.44 -12.25 63.99
C PRO A 21 -13.15 -12.70 62.70
N PRO A 22 -13.28 -11.84 61.66
CA PRO A 22 -13.84 -12.26 60.40
C PRO A 22 -12.93 -13.28 59.72
N LEU A 23 -13.56 -14.36 59.22
CA LEU A 23 -13.00 -15.28 58.24
C LEU A 23 -12.34 -14.53 57.08
N MET A 24 -11.26 -15.13 56.54
CA MET A 24 -10.58 -14.64 55.34
C MET A 24 -11.58 -14.21 54.26
N PRO A 25 -11.38 -13.07 53.59
CA PRO A 25 -12.26 -12.65 52.52
C PRO A 25 -12.22 -13.72 51.43
N THR A 26 -13.40 -14.24 51.09
CA THR A 26 -13.61 -14.92 49.81
C THR A 26 -13.11 -13.99 48.69
N PRO A 27 -12.46 -14.52 47.64
CA PRO A 27 -11.95 -13.69 46.55
C PRO A 27 -13.09 -12.81 46.04
N SER A 28 -12.82 -11.50 46.07
CA SER A 28 -13.71 -10.45 45.62
C SER A 28 -14.29 -10.80 44.25
N GLN A 29 -15.61 -10.69 44.09
CA GLN A 29 -16.29 -10.75 42.79
C GLN A 29 -15.82 -9.67 41.80
N GLN A 30 -14.99 -8.72 42.25
CA GLN A 30 -14.25 -7.81 41.38
C GLN A 30 -13.24 -8.53 40.48
N GLY A 31 -12.65 -9.65 40.90
CA GLY A 31 -11.74 -10.41 40.05
C GLY A 31 -12.47 -11.14 38.93
N VAL A 32 -13.63 -11.74 39.22
CA VAL A 32 -14.41 -12.47 38.19
C VAL A 32 -15.06 -11.50 37.20
N GLN A 33 -15.52 -10.32 37.65
CA GLN A 33 -16.00 -9.28 36.75
C GLN A 33 -14.89 -8.64 35.92
N GLU A 34 -13.67 -8.51 36.44
CA GLU A 34 -12.51 -7.99 35.68
C GLU A 34 -12.05 -9.01 34.62
N TRP A 35 -12.08 -10.31 34.91
CA TRP A 35 -11.81 -11.32 33.88
C TRP A 35 -12.96 -11.46 32.86
N ASP A 36 -14.21 -11.30 33.28
CA ASP A 36 -15.36 -11.27 32.35
C ASP A 36 -15.38 -9.96 31.52
N GLU A 37 -14.97 -8.81 32.06
CA GLU A 37 -14.78 -7.56 31.32
C GLU A 37 -13.57 -7.60 30.40
N VAL A 38 -12.46 -8.22 30.82
CA VAL A 38 -11.26 -8.41 29.99
C VAL A 38 -11.51 -9.44 28.90
N ASP A 39 -12.24 -10.53 29.16
CA ASP A 39 -12.63 -11.50 28.13
C ASP A 39 -13.68 -10.91 27.17
N THR A 40 -14.56 -10.03 27.67
CA THR A 40 -15.50 -9.26 26.83
C THR A 40 -14.82 -8.13 26.05
N GLU A 41 -13.76 -7.51 26.59
CA GLU A 41 -12.91 -6.54 25.88
C GLU A 41 -11.93 -7.22 24.92
N MET A 42 -11.50 -8.46 25.18
CA MET A 42 -10.71 -9.26 24.24
C MET A 42 -11.58 -9.83 23.12
N GLN A 43 -12.84 -10.19 23.38
CA GLN A 43 -13.82 -10.53 22.34
C GLN A 43 -14.31 -9.31 21.55
N ASN A 44 -14.44 -8.13 22.17
CA ASN A 44 -14.76 -6.86 21.50
C ASN A 44 -13.54 -6.14 20.89
N GLY A 45 -12.33 -6.54 21.30
CA GLY A 45 -11.04 -6.01 20.87
C GLY A 45 -10.46 -6.70 19.63
N GLY A 46 -11.16 -7.71 19.10
CA GLY A 46 -10.98 -8.17 17.72
C GLY A 46 -11.18 -7.00 16.78
N LEU A 47 -10.09 -6.53 16.19
CA LEU A 47 -9.96 -5.33 15.37
C LEU A 47 -11.22 -5.06 14.53
N LEU A 48 -12.06 -4.15 15.01
CA LEU A 48 -13.13 -3.53 14.25
C LEU A 48 -12.49 -2.66 13.14
N LEU A 49 -12.01 -3.30 12.07
CA LEU A 49 -12.56 -2.91 10.78
C LEU A 49 -14.06 -3.04 10.97
N GLN A 50 -14.71 -1.89 11.09
CA GLN A 50 -16.15 -1.75 11.11
C GLN A 50 -16.75 -2.90 10.33
N ARG A 51 -17.44 -3.78 11.06
CA ARG A 51 -18.23 -4.88 10.53
C ARG A 51 -19.39 -4.20 9.79
N ASP A 52 -19.06 -3.57 8.67
CA ASP A 52 -19.99 -3.29 7.61
C ASP A 52 -20.42 -4.69 7.19
N GLU A 53 -21.51 -5.13 7.79
CA GLU A 53 -22.29 -6.28 7.40
C GLU A 53 -22.55 -6.12 5.91
N TRP A 54 -21.65 -6.69 5.10
CA TRP A 54 -21.81 -6.74 3.67
C TRP A 54 -22.99 -7.67 3.43
N SER A 55 -24.17 -7.08 3.27
CA SER A 55 -25.31 -7.85 2.80
C SER A 55 -25.02 -8.30 1.36
N PRO A 56 -25.29 -9.56 0.99
CA PRO A 56 -25.24 -10.00 -0.39
C PRO A 56 -26.46 -9.42 -1.12
N SER A 57 -26.51 -8.09 -1.26
CA SER A 57 -27.40 -7.45 -2.23
C SER A 57 -26.56 -7.06 -3.43
N TRP A 58 -26.35 -8.05 -4.31
CA TRP A 58 -26.04 -7.76 -5.69
C TRP A 58 -27.22 -6.97 -6.26
N LYS A 59 -27.15 -5.64 -6.22
CA LYS A 59 -28.11 -4.80 -6.94
C LYS A 59 -27.66 -4.79 -8.39
N PRO A 60 -28.51 -5.24 -9.35
CA PRO A 60 -28.20 -5.07 -10.76
C PRO A 60 -27.93 -3.58 -11.04
N ILE A 61 -27.19 -3.29 -12.11
CA ILE A 61 -26.93 -1.92 -12.60
C ILE A 61 -28.28 -1.30 -12.98
N ALA A 62 -28.99 -0.82 -11.97
CA ALA A 62 -30.15 0.02 -12.06
C ALA A 62 -29.70 1.36 -11.50
N SER A 63 -29.02 2.15 -12.33
CA SER A 63 -29.17 3.61 -12.37
C SER A 63 -28.03 4.27 -13.16
N VAL A 64 -28.14 4.22 -14.49
CA VAL A 64 -27.53 5.25 -15.36
C VAL A 64 -28.18 6.63 -15.11
N TYR A 65 -29.34 6.67 -14.44
CA TYR A 65 -30.09 7.89 -14.11
C TYR A 65 -29.53 8.72 -12.94
N ASN A 66 -28.71 8.15 -12.04
CA ASN A 66 -28.17 8.87 -10.86
C ASN A 66 -26.69 9.27 -10.99
N ALA A 67 -26.01 8.88 -12.08
CA ALA A 67 -24.64 9.30 -12.38
C ALA A 67 -24.41 10.83 -12.28
N PRO A 68 -25.30 11.72 -12.77
CA PRO A 68 -25.05 13.16 -12.65
C PRO A 68 -25.09 13.67 -11.20
N ARG A 69 -25.89 13.05 -10.31
CA ARG A 69 -25.96 13.44 -8.89
C ARG A 69 -24.67 13.11 -8.12
N HIS A 70 -24.02 12.00 -8.44
CA HIS A 70 -22.75 11.62 -7.82
C HIS A 70 -21.56 12.47 -8.31
N ILE A 71 -21.60 12.90 -9.56
CA ILE A 71 -20.59 13.82 -10.11
C ILE A 71 -20.77 15.23 -9.52
N LEU A 72 -22.01 15.72 -9.41
CA LEU A 72 -22.30 17.01 -8.80
C LEU A 72 -22.01 17.05 -7.29
N SER A 73 -22.21 15.95 -6.56
CA SER A 73 -21.85 15.89 -5.13
C SER A 73 -20.33 15.80 -4.92
N PHE A 74 -19.60 15.17 -5.85
CA PHE A 74 -18.13 15.15 -5.85
C PHE A 74 -17.53 16.52 -6.17
N ILE A 75 -18.05 17.22 -7.18
CA ILE A 75 -17.67 18.62 -7.46
C ILE A 75 -18.02 19.51 -6.27
N GLY A 76 -19.21 19.33 -5.69
CA GLY A 76 -19.65 20.05 -4.50
C GLY A 76 -18.83 19.75 -3.23
N SER A 77 -18.16 18.60 -3.13
CA SER A 77 -17.26 18.30 -2.00
C SER A 77 -15.84 18.85 -2.23
N VAL A 78 -15.37 18.89 -3.48
CA VAL A 78 -14.08 19.49 -3.86
C VAL A 78 -14.08 21.01 -3.67
N PHE A 79 -15.21 21.69 -3.91
CA PHE A 79 -15.33 23.15 -3.72
C PHE A 79 -15.82 23.57 -2.33
N ARG A 80 -16.16 22.63 -1.44
CA ARG A 80 -16.45 22.96 -0.03
C ARG A 80 -15.15 23.03 0.76
N PHE A 81 -14.60 24.23 0.89
CA PHE A 81 -13.78 24.61 2.04
C PHE A 81 -14.67 24.60 3.30
N SER A 82 -14.98 23.40 3.80
CA SER A 82 -15.80 23.25 5.01
C SER A 82 -14.94 23.52 6.23
N GLY A 83 -15.00 24.75 6.74
CA GLY A 83 -14.53 25.16 8.07
C GLY A 83 -15.48 24.74 9.19
N GLY A 84 -16.17 23.61 9.05
CA GLY A 84 -16.96 23.02 10.14
C GLY A 84 -16.06 22.31 11.16
N PRO A 85 -16.52 22.12 12.42
CA PRO A 85 -15.78 21.35 13.41
C PRO A 85 -15.49 19.96 12.83
N ARG A 86 -14.21 19.66 12.59
CA ARG A 86 -13.79 18.32 12.21
C ARG A 86 -13.96 17.46 13.44
N THR A 87 -15.06 16.71 13.54
CA THR A 87 -15.10 15.55 14.41
C THR A 87 -13.89 14.70 14.03
N MET A 88 -12.97 14.51 14.99
CA MET A 88 -11.78 13.70 14.80
C MET A 88 -12.25 12.26 14.58
N ALA A 89 -12.53 11.91 13.32
CA ALA A 89 -12.89 10.56 12.94
C ALA A 89 -11.75 9.65 13.37
N LYS A 90 -12.08 8.55 14.06
CA LYS A 90 -11.09 7.54 14.49
C LYS A 90 -10.26 7.15 13.27
N MET A 91 -8.95 7.41 13.34
CA MET A 91 -8.06 7.12 12.22
C MET A 91 -8.12 5.64 11.91
N ARG A 92 -8.20 5.31 10.61
CA ARG A 92 -8.13 3.92 10.17
C ARG A 92 -6.76 3.36 10.58
N PRO A 93 -6.65 2.07 10.95
CA PRO A 93 -5.37 1.45 11.29
C PRO A 93 -4.30 1.62 10.19
N THR A 94 -4.72 1.73 8.93
CA THR A 94 -3.88 1.93 7.76
C THR A 94 -3.62 3.40 7.40
N ALA A 95 -4.04 4.37 8.21
CA ALA A 95 -3.87 5.81 7.91
C ALA A 95 -2.40 6.22 7.77
N TYR A 96 -1.47 5.53 8.44
CA TYR A 96 -0.04 5.77 8.29
C TYR A 96 0.45 5.46 6.87
N LEU A 97 -0.20 4.53 6.16
CA LEU A 97 0.13 4.19 4.77
C LEU A 97 -0.24 5.31 3.81
N ASP A 98 -1.33 6.03 4.09
CA ASP A 98 -1.74 7.20 3.32
C ASP A 98 -0.76 8.37 3.54
N GLY A 99 -0.27 8.55 4.78
CA GLY A 99 0.78 9.52 5.11
C GLY A 99 2.10 9.22 4.40
N LEU A 100 2.57 7.97 4.45
CA LEU A 100 3.78 7.52 3.77
C LEU A 100 3.67 7.70 2.25
N ARG A 101 2.51 7.38 1.67
CA ARG A 101 2.24 7.60 0.24
C ARG A 101 2.31 9.08 -0.13
N GLY A 102 1.70 9.95 0.68
CA GLY A 102 1.74 11.40 0.45
C GLY A 102 3.17 11.95 0.48
N PHE A 103 3.98 11.48 1.43
CA PHE A 103 5.39 11.85 1.50
C PHE A 103 6.20 11.34 0.30
N ALA A 104 5.99 10.09 -0.11
CA ALA A 104 6.62 9.52 -1.30
C ALA A 104 6.22 10.29 -2.58
N CYS A 105 4.95 10.73 -2.71
CA CYS A 105 4.51 11.58 -3.83
C CYS A 105 5.31 12.88 -3.91
N LEU A 106 5.60 13.51 -2.77
CA LEU A 106 6.38 14.75 -2.72
C LEU A 106 7.82 14.52 -3.18
N ILE A 107 8.45 13.42 -2.76
CA ILE A 107 9.80 13.06 -3.22
C ILE A 107 9.81 12.78 -4.72
N VAL A 108 8.82 12.03 -5.24
CA VAL A 108 8.68 11.77 -6.68
C VAL A 108 8.52 13.08 -7.45
N TYR A 109 7.74 14.04 -6.93
CA TYR A 109 7.60 15.37 -7.53
C TYR A 109 8.94 16.10 -7.58
N PHE A 110 9.70 16.16 -6.48
CA PHE A 110 11.02 16.80 -6.45
C PHE A 110 11.99 16.13 -7.42
N HIS A 111 12.03 14.80 -7.47
CA HIS A 111 12.87 14.07 -8.41
C HIS A 111 12.52 14.41 -9.87
N HIS A 112 11.24 14.42 -10.23
CA HIS A 112 10.82 14.78 -11.60
C HIS A 112 11.12 16.24 -11.94
N HIS A 113 10.95 17.14 -10.97
CA HIS A 113 11.23 18.56 -11.15
C HIS A 113 12.73 18.84 -11.30
N GLN A 114 13.58 18.21 -10.50
CA GLN A 114 15.03 18.45 -10.49
C GLN A 114 15.76 17.68 -11.60
N LEU A 115 15.40 16.41 -11.82
CA LEU A 115 16.11 15.53 -12.74
C LEU A 115 15.56 15.64 -14.17
N PHE A 116 14.29 15.28 -14.35
CA PHE A 116 13.71 15.10 -15.68
C PHE A 116 13.48 16.42 -16.43
N ALA A 117 13.09 17.49 -15.73
CA ALA A 117 12.95 18.81 -16.35
C ALA A 117 14.29 19.39 -16.84
N HIS A 118 15.41 18.90 -16.30
CA HIS A 118 16.77 19.36 -16.60
C HIS A 118 17.61 18.33 -17.38
N TRP A 119 17.01 17.18 -17.75
CA TRP A 119 17.68 16.09 -18.48
C TRP A 119 18.34 16.56 -19.77
N LYS A 120 17.63 17.38 -20.56
CA LYS A 120 18.12 17.90 -21.84
C LYS A 120 19.21 18.97 -21.70
N LYS A 121 19.47 19.48 -20.49
CA LYS A 121 20.48 20.52 -20.23
C LYS A 121 21.81 19.97 -19.70
N GLY A 122 22.00 18.65 -19.67
CA GLY A 122 23.20 18.00 -19.12
C GLY A 122 23.32 18.09 -17.59
N GLN A 123 22.36 18.73 -16.91
CA GLN A 123 22.34 18.91 -15.46
C GLN A 123 21.80 17.67 -14.72
N ALA A 124 21.10 16.76 -15.40
CA ALA A 124 20.65 15.51 -14.81
C ALA A 124 21.81 14.61 -14.36
N GLU A 125 22.95 14.66 -15.08
CA GLU A 125 24.15 13.94 -14.66
C GLU A 125 24.61 14.39 -13.25
N LEU A 126 24.48 15.68 -12.93
CA LEU A 126 24.89 16.22 -11.64
C LEU A 126 24.09 15.66 -10.46
N PHE A 127 22.79 15.39 -10.68
CA PHE A 127 21.89 14.89 -9.64
C PHE A 127 21.92 13.37 -9.49
N GLU A 128 22.32 12.64 -10.54
CA GLU A 128 22.44 11.18 -10.45
C GLU A 128 23.80 10.70 -9.91
N ARG A 129 24.84 11.54 -10.00
CA ARG A 129 26.20 11.21 -9.58
C ARG A 129 26.45 11.42 -8.07
N GLY A 130 27.44 10.70 -7.54
CA GLY A 130 27.82 10.77 -6.13
C GLY A 130 28.66 12.00 -5.78
N PHE A 131 28.79 12.27 -4.48
CA PHE A 131 29.67 13.33 -3.95
C PHE A 131 31.11 13.16 -4.43
N GLY A 132 31.72 14.23 -4.95
CA GLY A 132 33.10 14.24 -5.46
C GLY A 132 33.25 13.79 -6.91
N TYR A 133 32.17 13.35 -7.56
CA TYR A 133 32.23 12.96 -8.97
C TYR A 133 32.49 14.18 -9.87
N GLY A 134 33.49 14.08 -10.75
CA GLY A 134 33.83 15.14 -11.71
C GLY A 134 34.29 16.45 -11.05
N GLY A 135 34.84 16.39 -9.84
CA GLY A 135 35.29 17.56 -9.07
C GLY A 135 34.17 18.38 -8.41
N ASN A 136 32.93 17.85 -8.40
CA ASN A 136 31.77 18.52 -7.82
C ASN A 136 31.48 18.01 -6.40
N TYR A 137 31.40 18.92 -5.44
CA TYR A 137 31.24 18.60 -4.02
C TYR A 137 29.96 19.24 -3.45
N TYR A 138 28.80 18.69 -3.81
CA TYR A 138 27.51 19.17 -3.31
C TYR A 138 27.04 18.36 -2.11
N ALA A 139 26.68 19.03 -1.01
CA ALA A 139 26.14 18.37 0.19
C ALA A 139 24.85 17.56 -0.10
N ILE A 140 24.10 17.92 -1.13
CA ILE A 140 22.88 17.21 -1.54
C ILE A 140 23.17 15.80 -2.11
N ALA A 141 24.41 15.52 -2.50
CA ALA A 141 24.84 14.25 -3.06
C ALA A 141 25.18 13.20 -1.98
N PHE A 142 25.11 13.54 -0.69
CA PHE A 142 25.28 12.56 0.40
C PHE A 142 24.10 11.58 0.44
N PRO A 143 24.32 10.27 0.69
CA PRO A 143 23.29 9.23 0.56
C PRO A 143 21.99 9.51 1.32
N PHE A 144 22.08 9.97 2.57
CA PHE A 144 20.89 10.26 3.38
C PHE A 144 20.12 11.49 2.89
N ILE A 145 20.84 12.56 2.54
CA ILE A 145 20.25 13.84 2.14
C ILE A 145 19.65 13.71 0.73
N ARG A 146 20.34 12.98 -0.15
CA ARG A 146 19.94 12.73 -1.54
C ARG A 146 18.52 12.18 -1.64
N ASN A 147 18.13 11.28 -0.73
CA ASN A 147 16.80 10.66 -0.75
C ASN A 147 15.65 11.67 -0.78
N PHE A 148 15.84 12.85 -0.17
CA PHE A 148 14.80 13.87 -0.09
C PHE A 148 14.72 14.77 -1.33
N PHE A 149 15.71 14.72 -2.23
CA PHE A 149 15.78 15.61 -3.40
C PHE A 149 15.84 14.85 -4.73
N SER A 150 16.72 13.84 -4.83
CA SER A 150 16.94 13.01 -6.02
C SER A 150 16.49 11.54 -5.82
N GLY A 151 16.05 11.16 -4.62
CA GLY A 151 15.61 9.79 -4.28
C GLY A 151 14.28 9.30 -4.88
N GLY A 152 13.91 9.77 -6.08
CA GLY A 152 12.66 9.35 -6.74
C GLY A 152 12.61 7.86 -7.04
N HIS A 153 13.72 7.24 -7.43
CA HIS A 153 13.82 5.80 -7.65
C HIS A 153 13.44 5.01 -6.38
N PHE A 154 14.03 5.36 -5.25
CA PHE A 154 13.69 4.78 -3.94
C PHE A 154 12.23 5.01 -3.56
N ALA A 155 11.69 6.22 -3.80
CA ALA A 155 10.29 6.52 -3.53
C ALA A 155 9.33 5.66 -4.38
N VAL A 156 9.65 5.39 -5.65
CA VAL A 156 8.86 4.50 -6.52
C VAL A 156 8.90 3.05 -6.00
N SER A 157 10.05 2.56 -5.52
CA SER A 157 10.12 1.24 -4.86
C SER A 157 9.19 1.16 -3.65
N ILE A 158 9.11 2.22 -2.83
CA ILE A 158 8.14 2.30 -1.72
C ILE A 158 6.72 2.18 -2.24
N PHE A 159 6.33 2.87 -3.32
CA PHE A 159 4.99 2.73 -3.92
C PHE A 159 4.68 1.29 -4.31
N PHE A 160 5.63 0.56 -4.88
CA PHE A 160 5.44 -0.83 -5.30
C PHE A 160 5.28 -1.78 -4.10
N VAL A 161 6.11 -1.65 -3.06
CA VAL A 161 5.94 -2.41 -1.80
C VAL A 161 4.58 -2.11 -1.17
N MET A 162 4.21 -0.83 -1.10
CA MET A 162 2.95 -0.36 -0.54
C MET A 162 1.74 -0.85 -1.32
N SER A 163 1.86 -0.90 -2.65
CA SER A 163 0.83 -1.46 -3.52
C SER A 163 0.62 -2.93 -3.21
N GLY A 164 1.70 -3.73 -3.17
CA GLY A 164 1.66 -5.14 -2.77
C GLY A 164 1.01 -5.35 -1.40
N TYR A 165 1.36 -4.53 -0.40
CA TYR A 165 0.80 -4.59 0.94
C TYR A 165 -0.72 -4.29 0.95
N VAL A 166 -1.13 -3.14 0.43
CA VAL A 166 -2.53 -2.68 0.48
C VAL A 166 -3.44 -3.59 -0.34
N LEU A 167 -2.96 -4.10 -1.47
CA LEU A 167 -3.70 -5.07 -2.28
C LEU A 167 -3.90 -6.40 -1.54
N SER A 168 -2.96 -6.79 -0.69
CA SER A 168 -2.99 -8.08 0.02
C SER A 168 -3.87 -8.06 1.26
N LEU A 169 -3.96 -6.92 1.97
CA LEU A 169 -4.66 -6.79 3.25
C LEU A 169 -6.03 -7.49 3.28
N LYS A 170 -6.94 -7.07 2.40
CA LYS A 170 -8.30 -7.61 2.41
C LYS A 170 -8.35 -9.07 1.95
N LEU A 171 -7.52 -9.44 1.00
CA LEU A 171 -7.48 -10.80 0.46
C LEU A 171 -6.94 -11.78 1.51
N LEU A 172 -5.89 -11.40 2.24
CA LEU A 172 -5.31 -12.23 3.30
C LEU A 172 -6.25 -12.40 4.48
N HIS A 173 -7.01 -11.36 4.86
CA HIS A 173 -8.07 -11.52 5.87
C HIS A 173 -9.08 -12.59 5.46
N LEU A 174 -9.54 -12.59 4.21
CA LEU A 174 -10.50 -13.58 3.71
C LEU A 174 -9.89 -14.98 3.61
N ILE A 175 -8.62 -15.09 3.18
CA ILE A 175 -7.88 -16.35 3.13
C ILE A 175 -7.75 -16.95 4.54
N GLN A 176 -7.35 -16.14 5.52
CA GLN A 176 -7.19 -16.58 6.91
C GLN A 176 -8.53 -16.89 7.58
N ALA A 177 -9.62 -16.24 7.16
CA ALA A 177 -10.98 -16.56 7.59
C ALA A 177 -11.58 -17.81 6.90
N GLY A 178 -10.91 -18.34 5.85
CA GLY A 178 -11.40 -19.48 5.07
C GLY A 178 -12.53 -19.16 4.10
N ASP A 179 -12.85 -17.87 3.88
CA ASP A 179 -13.93 -17.48 2.97
C ASP A 179 -13.42 -17.30 1.54
N HIS A 180 -13.33 -18.43 0.84
CA HIS A 180 -12.86 -18.47 -0.54
C HIS A 180 -13.86 -17.95 -1.57
N ILE A 181 -15.16 -17.92 -1.23
CA ILE A 181 -16.20 -17.42 -2.15
C ILE A 181 -16.11 -15.90 -2.21
N GLN A 182 -16.14 -15.24 -1.04
CA GLN A 182 -15.98 -13.79 -0.96
C GLN A 182 -14.61 -13.33 -1.46
N LEU A 183 -13.56 -14.15 -1.30
CA LEU A 183 -12.25 -13.89 -1.88
C LEU A 183 -12.31 -13.71 -3.40
N GLY A 184 -12.96 -14.63 -4.10
CA GLY A 184 -13.12 -14.56 -5.56
C GLY A 184 -13.90 -13.32 -6.01
N ASP A 185 -15.02 -13.03 -5.34
CA ASP A 185 -15.83 -11.84 -5.60
C ASP A 185 -15.02 -10.56 -5.38
N HIS A 186 -14.23 -10.51 -4.31
CA HIS A 186 -13.37 -9.37 -4.02
C HIS A 186 -12.26 -9.18 -5.06
N VAL A 187 -11.60 -10.26 -5.50
CA VAL A 187 -10.58 -10.22 -6.56
C VAL A 187 -11.19 -9.68 -7.85
N ALA A 188 -12.29 -10.26 -8.32
CA ALA A 188 -12.95 -9.86 -9.57
C ALA A 188 -13.34 -8.38 -9.54
N SER A 189 -13.98 -7.97 -8.45
CA SER A 189 -14.47 -6.61 -8.24
C SER A 189 -13.32 -5.59 -8.11
N SER A 190 -12.25 -5.96 -7.41
CA SER A 190 -11.06 -5.10 -7.21
C SER A 190 -10.25 -4.95 -8.50
N LEU A 191 -10.01 -6.03 -9.23
CA LEU A 191 -9.29 -6.03 -10.49
C LEU A 191 -9.99 -5.16 -11.54
N PHE A 192 -11.30 -5.35 -11.73
CA PHE A 192 -12.10 -4.58 -12.69
C PHE A 192 -12.05 -3.08 -12.40
N ARG A 193 -12.36 -2.67 -11.16
CA ARG A 193 -12.32 -1.25 -10.77
C ARG A 193 -10.93 -0.65 -10.85
N ARG A 194 -9.88 -1.42 -10.52
CA ARG A 194 -8.50 -0.94 -10.50
C ARG A 194 -8.01 -0.61 -11.89
N TRP A 195 -8.26 -1.48 -12.87
CA TRP A 195 -7.91 -1.20 -14.27
C TRP A 195 -8.57 0.11 -14.74
N LEU A 196 -9.89 0.25 -14.52
CA LEU A 196 -10.62 1.46 -14.91
C LEU A 196 -10.07 2.72 -14.22
N ARG A 197 -9.79 2.64 -12.91
CA ARG A 197 -9.24 3.77 -12.14
C ARG A 197 -7.85 4.19 -12.60
N LEU A 198 -7.00 3.26 -13.00
CA LEU A 198 -5.64 3.57 -13.46
C LEU A 198 -5.65 4.14 -14.88
N PHE A 199 -6.43 3.53 -15.79
CA PHE A 199 -6.34 3.83 -17.22
C PHE A 199 -7.32 4.90 -17.70
N ILE A 200 -8.52 5.05 -17.12
CA ILE A 200 -9.50 6.06 -17.59
C ILE A 200 -9.01 7.49 -17.33
N PRO A 201 -8.64 7.89 -16.08
CA PRO A 201 -8.16 9.24 -15.83
C PRO A 201 -6.90 9.55 -16.64
N LEU A 202 -6.02 8.56 -16.81
CA LEU A 202 -4.81 8.67 -17.61
C LEU A 202 -5.15 8.92 -19.08
N PHE A 203 -6.06 8.16 -19.68
CA PHE A 203 -6.50 8.39 -21.06
C PHE A 203 -7.12 9.78 -21.25
N VAL A 204 -7.98 10.23 -20.33
CA VAL A 204 -8.61 11.55 -20.40
C VAL A 204 -7.56 12.66 -20.35
N THR A 205 -6.61 12.60 -19.42
CA THR A 205 -5.54 13.61 -19.31
C THR A 205 -4.65 13.63 -20.56
N LEU A 206 -4.31 12.46 -21.10
CA LEU A 206 -3.55 12.36 -22.35
C LEU A 206 -4.31 12.88 -23.56
N ALA A 207 -5.62 12.61 -23.66
CA ALA A 207 -6.46 13.11 -24.74
C ALA A 207 -6.57 14.64 -24.72
N VAL A 208 -6.72 15.22 -23.52
CA VAL A 208 -6.70 16.69 -23.34
C VAL A 208 -5.32 17.22 -23.74
N TYR A 209 -4.24 16.63 -23.25
CA TYR A 209 -2.87 17.06 -23.57
C TYR A 209 -2.58 16.99 -25.09
N ALA A 210 -2.91 15.86 -25.73
CA ALA A 210 -2.75 15.68 -27.17
C ALA A 210 -3.62 16.66 -27.98
N SER A 211 -4.83 16.95 -27.52
CA SER A 211 -5.71 17.94 -28.16
C SER A 211 -5.14 19.36 -28.05
N LEU A 212 -4.63 19.75 -26.88
CA LEU A 212 -3.98 21.04 -26.68
C LEU A 212 -2.73 21.19 -27.57
N LEU A 213 -1.89 20.16 -27.65
CA LEU A 213 -0.72 20.16 -28.54
C LEU A 213 -1.11 20.32 -30.01
N HIS A 214 -2.18 19.63 -30.44
CA HIS A 214 -2.67 19.73 -31.81
C HIS A 214 -3.23 21.12 -32.14
N SER A 215 -3.99 21.72 -31.20
CA SER A 215 -4.66 23.02 -31.35
C SER A 215 -3.70 24.22 -31.28
N PHE A 216 -2.75 24.23 -30.34
CA PHE A 216 -1.88 25.39 -30.09
C PHE A 216 -0.54 25.32 -30.84
N GLY A 217 -0.32 24.30 -31.67
CA GLY A 217 0.95 24.05 -32.34
C GLY A 217 1.95 23.41 -31.39
N GLY A 218 2.72 22.44 -31.90
CA GLY A 218 3.66 21.65 -31.09
C GLY A 218 4.79 22.50 -30.52
N ILE A 219 4.60 23.04 -29.31
CA ILE A 219 5.68 23.64 -28.52
C ILE A 219 6.42 22.48 -27.85
N THR A 220 7.24 21.77 -28.62
CA THR A 220 8.40 21.05 -28.09
C THR A 220 9.46 21.03 -29.18
N PRO A 221 10.33 22.06 -29.24
CA PRO A 221 11.52 22.01 -30.07
C PRO A 221 12.41 20.90 -29.50
N GLY A 222 12.47 19.75 -30.18
CA GLY A 222 13.50 18.74 -29.93
C GLY A 222 13.04 17.30 -29.72
N ASP A 223 11.76 17.00 -29.48
CA ASP A 223 11.29 15.61 -29.45
C ASP A 223 10.81 15.17 -30.83
N LYS A 224 11.71 14.55 -31.59
CA LYS A 224 11.42 13.90 -32.89
C LYS A 224 10.29 12.84 -32.80
N LEU A 225 9.83 12.51 -31.60
CA LEU A 225 8.82 11.49 -31.30
C LEU A 225 7.37 12.04 -31.32
N LEU A 226 7.17 13.35 -31.26
CA LEU A 226 5.85 14.01 -31.28
C LEU A 226 5.65 14.77 -32.59
N VAL A 227 5.59 14.04 -33.70
CA VAL A 227 5.24 14.61 -35.00
C VAL A 227 3.74 14.88 -35.02
N LYS A 228 3.37 16.16 -35.15
CA LYS A 228 1.98 16.61 -35.32
C LYS A 228 1.32 15.85 -36.47
N GLN A 229 0.19 15.19 -36.20
CA GLN A 229 -0.58 14.51 -37.24
C GLN A 229 -1.36 15.51 -38.10
N GLY A 230 -1.72 15.09 -39.33
CA GLY A 230 -2.41 15.96 -40.29
C GLY A 230 -3.80 16.42 -39.84
N SER A 231 -4.50 15.60 -39.05
CA SER A 231 -5.83 15.90 -38.50
C SER A 231 -5.91 15.53 -37.02
N TRP A 232 -6.77 16.23 -36.27
CA TRP A 232 -7.05 15.89 -34.87
C TRP A 232 -7.58 14.45 -34.72
N LYS A 233 -8.36 13.97 -35.69
CA LYS A 233 -8.83 12.58 -35.70
C LYS A 233 -7.67 11.59 -35.79
N ASP A 234 -6.67 11.90 -36.61
CA ASP A 234 -5.48 11.06 -36.78
C ASP A 234 -4.59 11.11 -35.52
N GLU A 235 -4.53 12.27 -34.85
CA GLU A 235 -3.88 12.42 -33.55
C GLU A 235 -4.54 11.53 -32.48
N MET A 236 -5.87 11.57 -32.37
CA MET A 236 -6.63 10.73 -31.43
C MET A 236 -6.51 9.24 -31.77
N TRP A 237 -6.49 8.90 -33.06
CA TRP A 237 -6.26 7.52 -33.49
C TRP A 237 -4.86 7.02 -33.14
N ASN A 238 -3.84 7.85 -33.36
CA ASN A 238 -2.46 7.55 -32.95
C ASN A 238 -2.36 7.39 -31.43
N LEU A 239 -2.96 8.31 -30.67
CA LEU A 239 -3.06 8.22 -29.21
C LEU A 239 -3.69 6.89 -28.79
N TYR A 240 -4.81 6.49 -29.38
CA TYR A 240 -5.46 5.21 -29.11
C TYR A 240 -4.55 4.02 -29.43
N CYS A 241 -3.90 4.01 -30.60
CA CYS A 241 -2.98 2.94 -31.01
C CYS A 241 -1.77 2.80 -30.07
N LYS A 242 -1.26 3.89 -29.53
CA LYS A 242 -0.19 3.86 -28.52
C LYS A 242 -0.74 3.42 -27.17
N PHE A 243 -1.89 3.96 -26.76
CA PHE A 243 -2.52 3.67 -25.47
C PHE A 243 -2.93 2.21 -25.35
N LYS A 244 -3.49 1.59 -26.40
CA LYS A 244 -3.87 0.17 -26.38
C LYS A 244 -2.66 -0.72 -26.10
N ASN A 245 -1.52 -0.43 -26.73
CA ASN A 245 -0.27 -1.17 -26.53
C ASN A 245 0.27 -0.94 -25.12
N PHE A 246 0.23 0.31 -24.63
CA PHE A 246 0.64 0.67 -23.28
C PHE A 246 -0.21 0.01 -22.18
N SER A 247 -1.52 -0.11 -22.41
CA SER A 247 -2.46 -0.74 -21.46
C SER A 247 -2.47 -2.27 -21.52
N TYR A 248 -1.76 -2.87 -22.48
CA TYR A 248 -1.75 -4.31 -22.69
C TYR A 248 -0.84 -5.02 -21.68
N ILE A 249 -1.45 -5.80 -20.80
CA ILE A 249 -0.79 -6.44 -19.65
C ILE A 249 0.23 -7.50 -20.08
N PHE A 250 -0.09 -8.28 -21.11
CA PHE A 250 0.75 -9.40 -21.59
C PHE A 250 1.71 -8.99 -22.70
N GLY A 251 1.86 -7.68 -22.94
CA GLY A 251 2.85 -7.17 -23.88
C GLY A 251 4.23 -7.32 -23.29
N ASP A 252 5.04 -8.19 -23.90
CA ASP A 252 6.49 -8.21 -23.74
C ASP A 252 7.11 -7.39 -24.88
N GLY A 253 7.96 -6.43 -24.52
CA GLY A 253 8.73 -5.63 -25.46
C GLY A 253 8.01 -4.38 -26.01
N GLY A 254 8.74 -3.26 -26.00
CA GLY A 254 8.31 -1.93 -26.42
C GLY A 254 9.00 -0.85 -25.57
N GLU A 255 8.93 0.42 -26.01
CA GLU A 255 9.36 1.55 -25.19
C GLU A 255 8.49 1.62 -23.91
N PRO A 256 9.06 1.48 -22.69
CA PRO A 256 8.29 1.55 -21.44
C PRO A 256 7.73 2.96 -21.21
N PHE A 257 8.28 3.94 -21.91
CA PHE A 257 7.91 5.34 -21.83
C PHE A 257 6.80 5.64 -22.83
N PHE A 258 5.70 6.20 -22.32
CA PHE A 258 4.63 6.66 -23.19
C PHE A 258 5.09 7.91 -23.95
N THR A 259 4.96 7.93 -25.27
CA THR A 259 5.53 9.01 -26.11
C THR A 259 5.06 10.41 -25.71
N TYR A 260 3.81 10.54 -25.24
CA TYR A 260 3.28 11.83 -24.80
C TYR A 260 3.74 12.23 -23.40
N ASN A 261 4.11 11.25 -22.56
CA ASN A 261 4.58 11.49 -21.20
C ASN A 261 5.34 10.26 -20.67
N SER A 262 6.66 10.36 -20.62
CA SER A 262 7.53 9.27 -20.15
C SER A 262 7.28 8.90 -18.69
N HIS A 263 6.82 9.82 -17.85
CA HIS A 263 6.63 9.60 -16.41
C HIS A 263 5.50 8.61 -16.08
N LEU A 264 4.69 8.23 -17.08
CA LEU A 264 3.57 7.29 -16.89
C LEU A 264 4.00 5.82 -16.83
N TRP A 265 5.28 5.51 -17.07
CA TRP A 265 5.81 4.14 -17.17
C TRP A 265 5.49 3.24 -15.95
N SER A 266 5.31 3.83 -14.76
CA SER A 266 5.00 3.08 -13.54
C SER A 266 3.59 2.51 -13.53
N ILE A 267 2.64 3.07 -14.30
CA ILE A 267 1.23 2.65 -14.29
C ILE A 267 1.02 1.24 -14.85
N PRO A 268 1.57 0.86 -16.02
CA PRO A 268 1.53 -0.53 -16.49
C PRO A 268 2.22 -1.49 -15.52
N VAL A 269 3.35 -1.10 -14.92
CA VAL A 269 4.06 -1.91 -13.91
C VAL A 269 3.17 -2.13 -12.69
N GLU A 270 2.48 -1.10 -12.21
CA GLU A 270 1.50 -1.23 -11.13
C GLU A 270 0.36 -2.18 -11.48
N MET A 271 -0.16 -2.13 -12.71
CA MET A 271 -1.22 -3.05 -13.12
C MET A 271 -0.73 -4.50 -13.19
N LYS A 272 0.44 -4.74 -13.80
CA LYS A 272 1.06 -6.07 -13.90
C LYS A 272 1.37 -6.62 -12.50
N GLY A 273 1.97 -5.81 -11.62
CA GLY A 273 2.24 -6.18 -10.23
C GLY A 273 0.96 -6.47 -9.43
N SER A 274 -0.13 -5.75 -9.69
CA SER A 274 -1.42 -6.04 -9.03
C SER A 274 -1.99 -7.40 -9.44
N ILE A 275 -1.87 -7.76 -10.72
CA ILE A 275 -2.31 -9.07 -11.22
C ILE A 275 -1.50 -10.17 -10.56
N LEU A 276 -0.17 -10.01 -10.50
CA LEU A 276 0.71 -10.92 -9.79
C LEU A 276 0.29 -11.13 -8.33
N VAL A 277 -0.04 -10.06 -7.61
CA VAL A 277 -0.51 -10.17 -6.22
C VAL A 277 -1.82 -10.97 -6.15
N TYR A 278 -2.81 -10.61 -6.96
CA TYR A 278 -4.10 -11.29 -6.95
C TYR A 278 -3.99 -12.77 -7.33
N THR A 279 -3.23 -13.10 -8.38
CA THR A 279 -3.06 -14.49 -8.81
C THR A 279 -2.26 -15.30 -7.80
N SER A 280 -1.21 -14.73 -7.21
CA SER A 280 -0.40 -15.41 -6.19
C SER A 280 -1.21 -15.70 -4.93
N LEU A 281 -1.98 -14.72 -4.44
CA LEU A 281 -2.83 -14.91 -3.27
C LEU A 281 -3.96 -15.92 -3.52
N MET A 282 -4.55 -15.91 -4.72
CA MET A 282 -5.52 -16.93 -5.12
C MET A 282 -4.88 -18.32 -5.18
N ALA A 283 -3.69 -18.44 -5.77
CA ALA A 283 -2.98 -19.72 -5.87
C ALA A 283 -2.60 -20.27 -4.49
N PHE A 284 -2.16 -19.42 -3.57
CA PHE A 284 -1.78 -19.83 -2.21
C PHE A 284 -2.93 -19.81 -1.20
N SER A 285 -4.16 -19.52 -1.63
CA SER A 285 -5.33 -19.41 -0.74
C SER A 285 -5.64 -20.70 0.02
N ARG A 286 -5.25 -21.87 -0.53
CA ARG A 286 -5.43 -23.20 0.09
C ARG A 286 -4.16 -23.77 0.71
N CYS A 287 -3.05 -23.04 0.63
CA CYS A 287 -1.79 -23.48 1.23
C CYS A 287 -1.81 -23.28 2.74
N THR A 288 -1.07 -24.13 3.47
CA THR A 288 -0.79 -23.89 4.88
C THR A 288 -0.02 -22.58 5.05
N ARG A 289 -0.11 -21.95 6.24
CA ARG A 289 0.60 -20.70 6.57
C ARG A 289 2.08 -20.73 6.15
N ASN A 290 2.81 -21.76 6.58
CA ASN A 290 4.25 -21.86 6.29
C ASN A 290 4.52 -22.07 4.80
N ALA A 291 3.73 -22.90 4.12
CA ALA A 291 3.88 -23.11 2.68
C ALA A 291 3.62 -21.81 1.89
N ARG A 292 2.63 -21.02 2.32
CA ARG A 292 2.30 -19.72 1.74
C ARG A 292 3.44 -18.70 1.92
N LEU A 293 4.00 -18.58 3.14
CA LEU A 293 5.15 -17.71 3.41
C LEU A 293 6.37 -18.10 2.58
N TRP A 294 6.70 -19.39 2.51
CA TRP A 294 7.76 -19.89 1.63
C TRP A 294 7.47 -19.64 0.16
N GLY A 295 6.20 -19.72 -0.25
CA GLY A 295 5.74 -19.36 -1.60
C GLY A 295 6.05 -17.90 -1.94
N TYR A 296 5.81 -16.96 -1.02
CA TYR A 296 6.17 -15.55 -1.22
C TYR A 296 7.67 -15.34 -1.33
N VAL A 297 8.47 -16.00 -0.48
CA VAL A 297 9.93 -15.95 -0.53
C VAL A 297 10.46 -16.54 -1.84
N ALA A 298 9.88 -17.65 -2.30
CA ALA A 298 10.22 -18.25 -3.58
C ALA A 298 9.92 -17.31 -4.75
N LEU A 299 8.75 -16.66 -4.76
CA LEU A 299 8.42 -15.64 -5.77
C LEU A 299 9.35 -14.43 -5.70
N PHE A 300 9.69 -13.97 -4.50
CA PHE A 300 10.65 -12.88 -4.30
C PHE A 300 12.01 -13.24 -4.93
N VAL A 301 12.55 -14.42 -4.62
CA VAL A 301 13.84 -14.89 -5.18
C VAL A 301 13.73 -15.08 -6.69
N TYR A 302 12.60 -15.62 -7.17
CA TYR A 302 12.36 -15.84 -8.60
C TYR A 302 12.38 -14.53 -9.39
N PHE A 303 11.65 -13.50 -8.97
CA PHE A 303 11.63 -12.19 -9.67
C PHE A 303 12.89 -11.36 -9.46
N MET A 304 13.69 -11.67 -8.45
CA MET A 304 14.95 -10.97 -8.19
C MET A 304 16.11 -11.54 -9.02
N TYR A 305 16.19 -12.86 -9.15
CA TYR A 305 17.39 -13.53 -9.68
C TYR A 305 17.17 -14.38 -10.93
N ILE A 306 15.92 -14.79 -11.22
CA ILE A 306 15.63 -15.73 -12.34
C ILE A 306 14.91 -15.01 -13.47
N CYS A 307 13.84 -14.29 -13.13
CA CYS A 307 13.12 -13.42 -14.04
C CYS A 307 13.70 -12.02 -13.87
N ASP A 308 14.04 -11.31 -14.95
CA ASP A 308 14.46 -9.90 -14.96
C ASP A 308 13.28 -8.97 -14.58
N GLY A 309 12.66 -9.23 -13.43
CA GLY A 309 11.40 -8.67 -12.96
C GLY A 309 11.56 -7.96 -11.62
N SER A 310 12.67 -7.25 -11.42
CA SER A 310 13.04 -6.63 -10.14
C SER A 310 11.92 -5.78 -9.52
N TYR A 311 11.12 -5.09 -10.33
CA TYR A 311 9.96 -4.32 -9.85
C TYR A 311 8.91 -5.18 -9.14
N TYR A 312 8.68 -6.41 -9.61
CA TYR A 312 7.70 -7.33 -9.05
C TYR A 312 8.14 -7.92 -7.70
N THR A 313 9.44 -7.97 -7.46
CA THR A 313 10.02 -8.33 -6.15
C THR A 313 9.49 -7.43 -5.03
N PHE A 314 9.32 -6.13 -5.30
CA PHE A 314 8.74 -5.20 -4.32
C PHE A 314 7.28 -5.53 -4.01
N PHE A 315 6.48 -5.92 -5.00
CA PHE A 315 5.10 -6.37 -4.77
C PHE A 315 5.07 -7.63 -3.89
N CYS A 316 5.95 -8.61 -4.16
CA CYS A 316 6.11 -9.80 -3.34
C CYS A 316 6.52 -9.47 -1.90
N ALA A 317 7.45 -8.53 -1.72
CA ALA A 317 7.84 -8.05 -0.39
C ALA A 317 6.65 -7.43 0.35
N GLY A 318 5.83 -6.63 -0.34
CA GLY A 318 4.60 -6.08 0.21
C GLY A 318 3.58 -7.14 0.63
N MET A 319 3.40 -8.19 -0.19
CA MET A 319 2.54 -9.34 0.17
C MET A 319 3.05 -10.05 1.43
N LEU A 320 4.35 -10.32 1.49
CA LEU A 320 4.99 -11.00 2.62
C LEU A 320 4.87 -10.17 3.90
N LEU A 321 5.17 -8.88 3.84
CA LEU A 321 5.02 -7.96 4.97
C LEU A 321 3.57 -7.94 5.47
N CYS A 322 2.61 -7.90 4.56
CA CYS A 322 1.20 -7.91 4.93
C CYS A 322 0.77 -9.19 5.65
N ASP A 323 1.21 -10.37 5.20
CA ASP A 323 0.85 -11.63 5.88
C ASP A 323 1.54 -11.73 7.24
N LEU A 324 2.81 -11.28 7.35
CA LEU A 324 3.53 -11.24 8.62
C LEU A 324 2.89 -10.27 9.62
N ASP A 325 2.45 -9.09 9.18
CA ASP A 325 1.79 -8.11 10.05
C ASP A 325 0.45 -8.65 10.58
N LEU A 326 -0.34 -9.34 9.73
CA LEU A 326 -1.59 -9.98 10.17
C LEU A 326 -1.36 -11.16 11.11
N LEU A 327 -0.28 -11.92 10.91
CA LEU A 327 0.13 -12.99 11.82
C LEU A 327 0.65 -12.44 13.15
N ALA A 328 1.35 -11.30 13.12
CA ALA A 328 1.81 -10.60 14.32
C ALA A 328 0.64 -10.08 15.16
N GLU A 329 -0.42 -9.59 14.53
CA GLU A 329 -1.64 -9.15 15.22
C GLU A 329 -2.37 -10.29 15.93
N LYS A 330 -2.23 -11.53 15.43
CA LYS A 330 -2.84 -12.73 16.02
C LYS A 330 -1.91 -13.50 16.95
N ASP A 331 -0.70 -13.01 17.20
CA ASP A 331 0.38 -13.72 17.90
C ASP A 331 0.74 -15.09 17.27
N GLU A 332 0.46 -15.25 15.97
CA GLU A 332 0.71 -16.47 15.17
C GLU A 332 1.97 -16.33 14.30
N LEU A 333 3.00 -15.62 14.78
CA LEU A 333 4.26 -15.48 14.04
C LEU A 333 5.03 -16.80 13.95
N PRO A 334 5.90 -16.99 12.95
CA PRO A 334 6.83 -18.13 12.93
C PRO A 334 7.76 -18.12 14.15
N ASP A 335 8.08 -19.29 14.71
CA ASP A 335 8.87 -19.41 15.95
C ASP A 335 10.22 -18.67 15.90
N TRP A 336 10.85 -18.65 14.72
CA TRP A 336 12.12 -17.95 14.52
C TRP A 336 11.98 -16.42 14.63
N MET A 337 10.83 -15.85 14.24
CA MET A 337 10.53 -14.43 14.41
C MET A 337 10.17 -14.09 15.85
N VAL A 338 9.45 -14.98 16.54
CA VAL A 338 9.09 -14.79 17.95
C VAL A 338 10.34 -14.65 18.82
N ARG A 339 11.41 -15.40 18.50
CA ARG A 339 12.72 -15.28 19.17
C ARG A 339 13.38 -13.91 18.99
N LEU A 340 13.05 -13.20 17.91
CA LEU A 340 13.61 -11.88 17.58
C LEU A 340 12.80 -10.72 18.17
N THR A 341 11.61 -10.98 18.74
CA THR A 341 10.73 -9.98 19.34
C THR A 341 11.43 -9.05 20.35
N PRO A 342 12.33 -9.51 21.24
CA PRO A 342 13.04 -8.63 22.17
C PRO A 342 13.87 -7.55 21.47
N TYR A 343 14.40 -7.86 20.29
CA TYR A 343 15.28 -6.99 19.51
C TYR A 343 14.55 -6.25 18.39
N ARG A 344 13.21 -6.37 18.29
CA ARG A 344 12.44 -5.84 17.16
C ARG A 344 12.73 -4.36 16.85
N LYS A 345 12.71 -3.50 17.87
CA LYS A 345 12.95 -2.06 17.69
C LYS A 345 14.35 -1.81 17.14
N TRP A 346 15.35 -2.49 17.71
CA TRP A 346 16.73 -2.39 17.28
C TRP A 346 16.88 -2.82 15.81
N ILE A 347 16.34 -3.99 15.44
CA ILE A 347 16.39 -4.51 14.06
C ILE A 347 15.74 -3.52 13.09
N PHE A 348 14.52 -3.06 13.36
CA PHE A 348 13.81 -2.16 12.45
C PHE A 348 14.49 -0.78 12.31
N TYR A 349 15.08 -0.23 13.37
CA TYR A 349 15.85 1.02 13.25
C TYR A 349 17.11 0.83 12.39
N HIS A 350 17.84 -0.27 12.54
CA HIS A 350 19.03 -0.52 11.74
C HIS A 350 18.69 -0.82 10.29
N LEU A 351 17.61 -1.58 10.03
CA LEU A 351 17.09 -1.80 8.68
C LEU A 351 16.63 -0.49 8.04
N PHE A 352 16.03 0.42 8.81
CA PHE A 352 15.63 1.73 8.32
C PHE A 352 16.83 2.62 7.98
N ILE A 353 17.86 2.65 8.82
CA ILE A 353 19.10 3.41 8.53
C ILE A 353 19.81 2.81 7.32
N ALA A 354 19.91 1.48 7.25
CA ALA A 354 20.50 0.78 6.12
C ALA A 354 19.71 1.01 4.83
N SER A 355 18.37 1.00 4.86
CA SER A 355 17.56 1.26 3.68
C SER A 355 17.68 2.71 3.21
N LEU A 356 17.76 3.68 4.13
CA LEU A 356 18.05 5.07 3.78
C LEU A 356 19.44 5.22 3.17
N TYR A 357 20.45 4.52 3.70
CA TYR A 357 21.79 4.55 3.13
C TYR A 357 21.83 3.95 1.72
N LEU A 358 21.26 2.75 1.54
CA LEU A 358 21.24 2.05 0.25
C LEU A 358 20.37 2.75 -0.79
N GLY A 359 19.23 3.34 -0.37
CA GLY A 359 18.38 4.15 -1.25
C GLY A 359 19.06 5.42 -1.76
N GLY A 360 20.08 5.90 -1.04
CA GLY A 360 20.89 7.06 -1.41
C GLY A 360 22.05 6.78 -2.35
N VAL A 361 22.23 5.53 -2.78
CA VAL A 361 23.32 5.14 -3.69
C VAL A 361 23.01 5.65 -5.11
N PRO A 362 23.98 6.28 -5.80
CA PRO A 362 23.81 6.74 -7.18
C PRO A 362 23.46 5.63 -8.15
N SER A 363 22.50 5.91 -9.04
CA SER A 363 22.02 4.98 -10.07
C SER A 363 22.91 4.92 -11.32
N PHE A 364 23.78 5.93 -11.52
CA PHE A 364 24.58 6.08 -12.74
C PHE A 364 26.09 5.93 -12.45
N ASN A 365 26.69 4.80 -12.87
CA ASN A 365 28.14 4.57 -12.85
C ASN A 365 28.67 4.59 -14.28
N ALA A 366 29.47 5.59 -14.64
CA ALA A 366 30.03 5.75 -15.98
C ALA A 366 31.36 4.99 -16.21
N GLU A 367 31.87 4.25 -15.23
CA GLU A 367 33.09 3.45 -15.39
C GLU A 367 32.75 1.98 -15.61
N ILE A 368 32.36 1.66 -16.85
CA ILE A 368 32.51 0.31 -17.41
C ILE A 368 33.15 0.48 -18.78
N ASN A 369 34.47 0.63 -18.80
CA ASN A 369 35.30 0.31 -19.97
C ASN A 369 35.50 -1.23 -20.11
N ASP A 370 34.76 -2.05 -19.36
CA ASP A 370 34.76 -3.52 -19.42
C ASP A 370 33.46 -4.07 -20.05
N SER A 371 33.10 -3.53 -21.21
CA SER A 371 31.86 -3.79 -21.96
C SER A 371 31.67 -5.23 -22.48
N GLU A 372 32.46 -6.22 -22.08
CA GLU A 372 32.30 -7.61 -22.55
C GLU A 372 32.25 -8.71 -21.48
N ARG A 373 32.31 -8.39 -20.16
CA ARG A 373 32.32 -9.46 -19.13
C ARG A 373 31.28 -9.37 -18.01
N VAL A 374 30.50 -8.29 -17.91
CA VAL A 374 29.47 -8.13 -16.86
C VAL A 374 28.03 -8.20 -17.42
N ALA A 375 27.87 -8.46 -18.73
CA ALA A 375 26.58 -8.59 -19.42
C ALA A 375 25.75 -9.83 -19.03
N ALA A 376 26.02 -10.48 -17.90
CA ALA A 376 25.33 -11.69 -17.46
C ALA A 376 24.86 -11.68 -15.99
N GLY A 377 24.77 -10.54 -15.29
CA GLY A 377 24.26 -10.64 -13.91
C GLY A 377 23.91 -9.42 -13.06
N THR A 378 24.04 -8.18 -13.51
CA THR A 378 23.94 -7.05 -12.54
C THR A 378 23.18 -5.81 -13.02
N CYS A 379 22.39 -5.91 -14.09
CA CYS A 379 21.64 -4.76 -14.63
C CYS A 379 20.21 -4.59 -14.06
N CYS A 380 19.91 -5.14 -12.87
CA CYS A 380 18.55 -5.16 -12.31
C CYS A 380 18.38 -4.55 -10.90
N LEU A 381 19.30 -3.71 -10.45
CA LEU A 381 19.18 -2.97 -9.19
C LEU A 381 19.29 -1.46 -9.43
N CYS A 382 18.20 -0.85 -9.90
CA CYS A 382 17.75 0.52 -9.62
C CYS A 382 16.30 0.67 -10.08
#